data_AF-A0A4U9IMX0-F1
#
_entry.id   AF-A0A4U9IMX0-F1
#
_cell.length_a   1.000
_cell.length_b   1.000
_cell.length_c   1.000
_cell.angle_alpha   90.00
_cell.angle_beta   90.00
_cell.angle_gamma   90.00
#
_symmetry.space_group_name_H-M   'P 1'
#
loop_
_entity.id
_entity.type
_entity.pdbx_description
1 polymer ?
#
loop_
_entity_poly.entity_id
_entity_poly.type
_entity_poly.pdbx_seq_one_letter_code
_entity_poly.pdbx_strand_id
1 'polypeptide(L)'
;MKARGEVAAHYTLDTNWRSAPGMVESVNTLFSQMNDAFMFREIPFLPVKSAPKNAGLRFELRGDFQPAMNVWLMEGEGCGVGDYQAFMAQHCAAQIRDWLSAGVRGEAILHRGDEARR
;
A
#
# COMPACT_ATOMS: atom_id res chain seq x y z
N MET A 1 -4.38 21.15 -19.45
CA MET A 1 -3.21 21.44 -18.60
C MET A 1 -2.08 21.93 -19.51
N LYS A 2 -1.83 23.25 -19.63
CA LYS A 2 -0.93 23.81 -20.67
C LYS A 2 0.57 23.62 -20.38
N ALA A 3 0.97 23.74 -19.11
CA ALA A 3 2.37 23.78 -18.70
C ALA A 3 3.21 22.54 -19.06
N ARG A 4 2.64 21.31 -19.01
CA ARG A 4 3.39 20.08 -19.36
C ARG A 4 3.61 19.93 -20.87
N GLY A 5 2.65 20.35 -21.68
CA GLY A 5 2.75 20.28 -23.15
C GLY A 5 3.68 21.33 -23.75
N GLU A 6 3.96 22.40 -23.00
CA GLU A 6 4.81 23.51 -23.43
C GLU A 6 6.32 23.26 -23.17
N VAL A 7 6.67 22.17 -22.48
CA VAL A 7 8.06 21.81 -22.17
C VAL A 7 8.40 20.43 -22.76
N ALA A 8 9.45 20.38 -23.57
CA ALA A 8 9.88 19.15 -24.25
C ALA A 8 10.60 18.14 -23.33
N ALA A 9 11.25 18.62 -22.27
CA ALA A 9 11.97 17.76 -21.34
C ALA A 9 11.09 17.39 -20.14
N HIS A 10 10.85 16.09 -19.96
CA HIS A 10 10.19 15.54 -18.77
C HIS A 10 11.20 14.67 -17.99
N TYR A 11 11.23 14.84 -16.68
CA TYR A 11 12.09 14.07 -15.78
C TYR A 11 11.25 13.34 -14.75
N THR A 12 11.63 12.11 -14.41
CA THR A 12 11.01 11.33 -13.34
C THR A 12 12.07 10.63 -12.51
N LEU A 13 11.79 10.45 -11.21
CA LEU A 13 12.61 9.63 -10.34
C LEU A 13 12.02 8.21 -10.35
N ASP A 14 12.81 7.24 -10.83
CA ASP A 14 12.34 5.88 -11.08
C ASP A 14 12.37 4.97 -9.85
N THR A 15 12.84 5.45 -8.69
CA THR A 15 13.12 4.62 -7.51
C THR A 15 12.45 5.17 -6.26
N ASN A 16 11.63 4.34 -5.61
CA ASN A 16 11.04 4.60 -4.30
C ASN A 16 12.00 4.15 -3.19
N TRP A 17 12.52 5.12 -2.43
CA TRP A 17 13.51 4.90 -1.38
C TRP A 17 12.93 4.70 0.02
N ARG A 18 11.60 4.67 0.16
CA ARG A 18 10.92 4.72 1.46
C ARG A 18 10.19 3.43 1.81
N SER A 19 9.55 2.81 0.82
CA SER A 19 8.63 1.69 1.03
C SER A 19 9.28 0.32 0.81
N ALA A 20 8.65 -0.72 1.36
CA ALA A 20 8.98 -2.12 1.11
C ALA A 20 8.72 -2.50 -0.37
N PRO A 21 9.41 -3.51 -0.92
CA PRO A 21 9.18 -3.99 -2.29
C PRO A 21 7.72 -4.31 -2.58
N GLY A 22 7.05 -5.09 -1.70
CA GLY A 22 5.65 -5.45 -1.87
C GLY A 22 4.71 -4.24 -1.91
N MET A 23 4.98 -3.19 -1.13
CA MET A 23 4.17 -1.96 -1.18
C MET A 23 4.31 -1.24 -2.52
N VAL A 24 5.53 -1.16 -3.05
CA VAL A 24 5.80 -0.55 -4.36
C VAL A 24 5.14 -1.37 -5.46
N GLU A 25 5.25 -2.69 -5.39
CA GLU A 25 4.66 -3.62 -6.35
C GLU A 25 3.14 -3.59 -6.35
N SER A 26 2.48 -3.59 -5.19
CA SER A 26 1.01 -3.48 -5.11
C SER A 26 0.50 -2.19 -5.76
N VAL A 27 1.14 -1.05 -5.49
CA VAL A 27 0.76 0.24 -6.07
C VAL A 27 1.02 0.26 -7.57
N ASN A 28 2.20 -0.19 -8.01
CA ASN A 28 2.51 -0.32 -9.43
C ASN A 28 1.48 -1.19 -10.16
N THR A 29 1.15 -2.35 -9.59
CA THR A 29 0.20 -3.29 -10.17
C THR A 29 -1.18 -2.67 -10.30
N LEU A 30 -1.67 -2.00 -9.25
CA LEU A 30 -2.99 -1.37 -9.23
C LEU A 30 -3.12 -0.27 -10.30
N PHE A 31 -2.18 0.65 -10.37
CA PHE A 31 -2.26 1.77 -11.30
C PHE A 31 -1.80 1.42 -12.73
N SER A 32 -1.14 0.28 -12.94
CA SER A 32 -0.80 -0.19 -14.30
C SER A 32 -1.94 -0.95 -14.98
N GLN A 33 -3.08 -1.18 -14.32
CA GLN A 33 -4.23 -1.86 -14.93
C GLN A 33 -4.88 -1.05 -16.05
N MET A 34 -4.66 0.26 -16.10
CA MET A 34 -5.25 1.17 -17.09
C MET A 34 -4.18 2.12 -17.65
N ASN A 35 -4.24 2.41 -18.95
CA ASN A 35 -3.33 3.35 -19.60
C ASN A 35 -3.47 4.78 -19.06
N ASP A 36 -4.71 5.18 -18.72
CA ASP A 36 -5.05 6.50 -18.22
C ASP A 36 -5.50 6.41 -16.75
N ALA A 37 -4.65 5.85 -15.89
CA ALA A 37 -4.96 5.55 -14.49
C ALA A 37 -5.45 6.75 -13.66
N PHE A 38 -5.06 7.97 -14.06
CA PHE A 38 -5.51 9.23 -13.46
C PHE A 38 -6.48 10.02 -14.35
N MET A 39 -7.20 9.33 -15.26
CA MET A 39 -8.19 9.86 -16.21
C MET A 39 -7.63 10.79 -17.31
N PHE A 40 -6.52 11.48 -17.05
CA PHE A 40 -5.86 12.40 -17.99
C PHE A 40 -4.58 11.79 -18.55
N ARG A 41 -4.45 11.72 -19.87
CA ARG A 41 -3.24 11.27 -20.58
C ARG A 41 -2.01 12.11 -20.24
N GLU A 42 -2.24 13.37 -19.89
CA GLU A 42 -1.23 14.32 -19.46
C GLU A 42 -0.73 14.04 -18.04
N ILE A 43 -1.28 13.05 -17.33
CA ILE A 43 -0.81 12.57 -16.03
C ILE A 43 -0.64 11.05 -16.12
N PRO A 44 0.43 10.55 -16.76
CA PRO A 44 0.69 9.13 -16.89
C PRO A 44 1.14 8.56 -15.56
N PHE A 45 0.73 7.32 -15.29
CA PHE A 45 1.36 6.52 -14.24
C PHE A 45 2.63 5.87 -14.80
N LEU A 46 3.77 6.12 -14.16
CA LEU A 46 5.05 5.50 -14.48
C LEU A 46 5.46 4.62 -13.30
N PRO A 47 5.47 3.28 -13.45
CA PRO A 47 5.90 2.37 -12.39
C PRO A 47 7.32 2.68 -11.92
N VAL A 48 7.55 2.51 -10.62
CA VAL A 48 8.87 2.78 -9.99
C VAL A 48 9.46 1.51 -9.36
N LYS A 49 10.78 1.46 -9.24
CA LYS A 49 11.52 0.38 -8.57
C LYS A 49 11.51 0.60 -7.05
N SER A 50 11.56 -0.47 -6.27
CA SER A 50 11.88 -0.37 -4.85
C SER A 50 13.40 -0.29 -4.65
N ALA A 51 13.86 0.57 -3.74
CA ALA A 51 15.28 0.67 -3.43
C ALA A 51 15.83 -0.63 -2.80
N PRO A 52 17.02 -1.12 -3.20
CA PRO A 52 17.60 -2.36 -2.66
C PRO A 52 17.74 -2.36 -1.13
N LYS A 53 18.04 -1.20 -0.53
CA LYS A 53 18.17 -1.04 0.93
C LYS A 53 16.89 -1.40 1.72
N ASN A 54 15.73 -1.45 1.05
CA ASN A 54 14.45 -1.75 1.66
C ASN A 54 13.99 -3.20 1.43
N ALA A 55 14.81 -4.04 0.77
CA ALA A 55 14.43 -5.42 0.42
C ALA A 55 14.06 -6.30 1.63
N GLY A 56 14.58 -5.97 2.81
CA GLY A 56 14.28 -6.66 4.07
C GLY A 56 13.08 -6.10 4.85
N LEU A 57 12.36 -5.09 4.35
CA LEU A 57 11.18 -4.54 5.05
C LEU A 57 9.99 -5.49 4.95
N ARG A 58 9.53 -6.03 6.08
CA ARG A 58 8.41 -6.99 6.14
C ARG A 58 7.61 -6.82 7.42
N PHE A 59 6.33 -7.17 7.37
CA PHE A 59 5.47 -7.25 8.55
C PHE A 59 5.11 -8.72 8.77
N GLU A 60 5.34 -9.21 9.98
CA GLU A 60 4.98 -10.55 10.40
C GLU A 60 3.93 -10.45 11.52
N LEU A 61 2.90 -11.29 11.42
CA LEU A 61 1.87 -11.41 12.43
C LEU A 61 1.64 -12.90 12.71
N ARG A 62 1.89 -13.32 13.95
CA ARG A 62 1.77 -14.70 14.46
C ARG A 62 2.54 -15.73 13.63
N GLY A 63 3.74 -15.38 13.16
CA GLY A 63 4.59 -16.24 12.35
C GLY A 63 4.37 -16.13 10.84
N ASP A 64 3.30 -15.44 10.41
CA ASP A 64 2.97 -15.29 9.00
C ASP A 64 3.33 -13.90 8.47
N PHE A 65 4.10 -13.86 7.37
CA PHE A 65 4.36 -12.61 6.66
C PHE A 65 3.09 -12.07 6.02
N GLN A 66 2.70 -10.88 6.45
CA GLN A 66 1.51 -10.21 5.95
C GLN A 66 1.78 -9.59 4.58
N PRO A 67 0.81 -9.67 3.64
CA PRO A 67 0.93 -8.99 2.36
C PRO A 67 0.98 -7.48 2.57
N ALA A 68 1.65 -6.79 1.65
CA ALA A 68 1.82 -5.35 1.73
C ALA A 68 0.49 -4.58 1.57
N MET A 69 -0.45 -5.11 0.78
CA MET A 69 -1.77 -4.51 0.57
C MET A 69 -2.84 -5.56 0.81
N ASN A 70 -3.76 -5.25 1.73
CA ASN A 70 -4.98 -6.01 1.98
C ASN A 70 -6.19 -5.13 1.67
N VAL A 71 -7.15 -5.66 0.92
CA VAL A 71 -8.42 -5.00 0.60
C VAL A 71 -9.53 -5.75 1.32
N TRP A 72 -10.20 -5.06 2.25
CA TRP A 72 -11.35 -5.61 2.96
C TRP A 72 -12.62 -5.33 2.16
N LEU A 73 -13.42 -6.36 1.95
CA LEU A 73 -14.69 -6.28 1.22
C LEU A 73 -15.82 -6.60 2.19
N MET A 74 -16.79 -5.68 2.29
CA MET A 74 -18.06 -5.96 2.98
C MET A 74 -18.91 -6.85 2.09
N GLU A 75 -19.39 -7.98 2.61
CA GLU A 75 -20.29 -8.88 1.88
C GLU A 75 -21.64 -8.21 1.57
N GLY A 76 -22.27 -8.63 0.48
CA GLY A 76 -23.56 -8.12 0.01
C GLY A 76 -23.51 -7.57 -1.41
N GLU A 77 -24.67 -7.37 -2.02
CA GLU A 77 -24.80 -6.85 -3.39
C GLU A 77 -24.87 -5.31 -3.44
N GLY A 78 -25.05 -4.66 -2.28
CA GLY A 78 -25.10 -3.22 -2.13
C GLY A 78 -25.26 -2.83 -0.66
N CYS A 79 -24.76 -1.65 -0.30
CA CYS A 79 -24.88 -1.11 1.04
C CYS A 79 -25.12 0.40 1.00
N GLY A 80 -25.85 0.91 1.99
CA GLY A 80 -25.94 2.35 2.21
C GLY A 80 -24.58 2.89 2.67
N VAL A 81 -24.29 4.16 2.36
CA VAL A 81 -23.02 4.80 2.75
C VAL A 81 -22.81 4.74 4.27
N GLY A 82 -23.88 4.97 5.05
CA GLY A 82 -23.82 4.91 6.52
C GLY A 82 -23.49 3.53 7.06
N ASP A 83 -24.12 2.48 6.51
CA ASP A 83 -23.88 1.10 6.93
C ASP A 83 -22.45 0.65 6.60
N TYR A 84 -21.98 0.96 5.39
CA TYR A 84 -20.61 0.67 4.97
C TYR A 84 -19.58 1.35 5.87
N GLN A 85 -19.78 2.64 6.17
CA GLN A 85 -18.89 3.39 7.04
C GLN A 85 -18.86 2.82 8.46
N ALA A 86 -20.03 2.51 9.04
CA ALA A 86 -20.11 1.92 10.37
C ALA A 86 -19.42 0.54 10.41
N PHE A 87 -19.69 -0.32 9.43
CA PHE A 87 -19.08 -1.64 9.31
C PHE A 87 -17.56 -1.55 9.17
N MET A 88 -17.06 -0.75 8.22
CA MET A 88 -15.63 -0.63 7.98
C MET A 88 -14.89 0.07 9.13
N ALA A 89 -15.52 1.02 9.82
CA ALA A 89 -14.96 1.63 11.02
C ALA A 89 -14.79 0.60 12.14
N GLN A 90 -15.82 -0.23 12.38
CA GLN A 90 -15.74 -1.31 13.37
C GLN A 90 -14.67 -2.34 12.99
N HIS A 91 -14.60 -2.72 11.72
CA HIS A 91 -13.59 -3.66 11.23
C HIS A 91 -12.17 -3.09 11.39
N CYS A 92 -11.95 -1.83 11.03
CA CYS A 92 -10.68 -1.12 11.20
C CYS A 92 -10.25 -1.09 12.68
N ALA A 93 -11.17 -0.73 13.59
CA ALA A 93 -10.90 -0.70 15.03
C ALA A 93 -10.51 -2.08 15.57
N ALA A 94 -11.17 -3.15 15.10
CA ALA A 94 -10.83 -4.51 15.45
C ALA A 94 -9.42 -4.89 14.97
N GLN A 95 -9.07 -4.60 13.71
CA GLN A 95 -7.73 -4.88 13.17
C GLN A 95 -6.63 -4.15 13.95
N ILE A 96 -6.82 -2.86 14.25
CA ILE A 96 -5.86 -2.07 15.05
C ILE A 96 -5.69 -2.69 16.43
N ARG A 97 -6.79 -2.99 17.13
CA ARG A 97 -6.76 -3.64 18.45
C ARG A 97 -5.99 -4.95 18.38
N ASP A 98 -6.24 -5.78 17.37
CA ASP A 98 -5.66 -7.11 17.24
C ASP A 98 -4.15 -7.05 16.98
N TRP A 99 -3.70 -6.12 16.12
CA TRP A 99 -2.27 -5.87 15.87
C TRP A 99 -1.56 -5.31 17.10
N LEU A 100 -2.13 -4.31 17.78
CA LEU A 100 -1.55 -3.75 19.01
C LEU A 100 -1.42 -4.82 20.10
N SER A 101 -2.48 -5.63 20.28
CA SER A 101 -2.48 -6.72 21.25
C SER A 101 -1.44 -7.79 20.90
N ALA A 102 -1.28 -8.11 19.61
CA ALA A 102 -0.24 -9.02 19.13
C ALA A 102 1.17 -8.44 19.35
N GLY A 103 1.38 -7.13 19.14
CA GLY A 103 2.65 -6.46 19.40
C GLY A 103 3.05 -6.56 20.88
N VAL A 104 2.10 -6.36 21.80
CA VAL A 104 2.33 -6.55 23.24
C VAL A 104 2.72 -7.99 23.57
N ARG A 105 2.15 -8.98 22.90
CA ARG A 105 2.52 -10.40 23.06
C ARG A 105 3.81 -10.81 22.32
N GLY A 106 4.40 -9.90 21.53
CA GLY A 106 5.55 -10.20 20.68
C GLY A 106 5.22 -11.06 19.46
N GLU A 107 3.95 -11.09 19.06
CA GLU A 107 3.44 -11.82 17.90
C GLU A 107 3.32 -10.93 16.66
N ALA A 108 3.44 -9.61 16.79
CA ALA A 108 3.51 -8.70 15.65
C ALA A 108 4.93 -8.13 15.56
N ILE A 109 5.58 -8.32 14.42
CA ILE A 109 7.01 -8.00 14.25
C ILE A 109 7.22 -7.23 12.94
N LEU A 110 7.90 -6.08 13.05
CA LEU A 110 8.38 -5.28 11.94
C LEU A 110 9.85 -5.62 11.68
N HIS A 111 10.13 -6.13 10.49
CA HIS A 111 11.47 -6.50 10.04
C HIS A 111 12.10 -5.36 9.23
N ARG A 112 13.40 -5.12 9.46
CA ARG A 112 14.26 -4.23 8.67
C ARG A 112 15.60 -4.93 8.43
N GLY A 113 15.66 -5.73 7.37
CA GLY A 113 16.82 -6.58 7.13
C GLY A 113 16.89 -7.63 8.25
N ASP A 114 18.02 -7.72 8.94
CA ASP A 114 18.20 -8.65 10.08
C ASP A 114 17.70 -8.06 11.41
N GLU A 115 17.27 -6.80 11.45
CA GLU A 115 16.66 -6.19 12.64
C GLU A 115 15.16 -6.52 12.73
N ALA A 116 14.71 -6.96 13.89
CA ALA A 116 13.31 -7.18 14.21
C ALA A 116 12.86 -6.28 15.37
N ARG A 117 11.70 -5.62 15.23
CA ARG A 117 11.09 -4.77 16.26
C ARG A 117 9.64 -5.18 16.51
N ARG A 118 9.21 -5.10 17.76
CA ARG A 118 7.81 -5.30 18.17
C ARG A 118 7.00 -4.03 17.97
#